data_AF-A0A2P1NHD7-F1
#
_entry.id   AF-A0A2P1NHD7-F1
#
_cell.length_a   1.000
_cell.length_b   1.000
_cell.length_c   1.000
_cell.angle_alpha   90.00
_cell.angle_beta   90.00
_cell.angle_gamma   90.00
#
_symmetry.space_group_name_H-M   'P 1'
#
loop_
_entity.id
_entity.type
_entity.pdbx_description
1 polymer ?
#
loop_
_entity_poly.entity_id
_entity_poly.type
_entity_poly.pdbx_seq_one_letter_code
_entity_poly.pdbx_strand_id
1 'polypeptide(L)'
;MAALLALGLATAACSNEAEPPQVVAASGSAAAQAGGSSVREAIQDQMLPAIEKTYASRKAQVSLQGSVVHVRMDGDASAPNAGWTDCRAISQLIRKEQTAVLEFPNGTIDCPALFKAME
;
A
#
# COMPACT_ATOMS: atom_id res chain seq x y z
N MET A 1 2.44 -45.70 48.82
CA MET A 1 0.98 -45.64 48.56
C MET A 1 0.37 -44.62 49.50
N ALA A 2 0.09 -43.41 49.02
CA ALA A 2 -0.83 -42.44 49.61
C ALA A 2 -1.07 -41.34 48.57
N ALA A 3 -2.33 -41.14 48.22
CA ALA A 3 -2.83 -40.12 47.31
C ALA A 3 -2.86 -38.74 48.00
N LEU A 4 -2.90 -37.65 47.22
CA LEU A 4 -3.78 -36.50 47.48
C LEU A 4 -3.78 -35.52 46.28
N LEU A 5 -5.00 -35.21 45.82
CA LEU A 5 -5.36 -34.19 44.84
C LEU A 5 -5.17 -32.78 45.41
N ALA A 6 -4.86 -31.80 44.56
CA ALA A 6 -5.40 -30.43 44.69
C ALA A 6 -5.30 -29.66 43.36
N LEU A 7 -6.46 -29.22 42.86
CA LEU A 7 -6.60 -28.16 41.86
C LEU A 7 -6.19 -26.82 42.48
N GLY A 8 -5.47 -25.98 41.72
CA GLY A 8 -5.14 -24.60 42.09
C GLY A 8 -5.14 -23.70 40.86
N LEU A 9 -5.83 -22.57 40.97
CA LEU A 9 -6.30 -21.70 39.89
C LEU A 9 -5.22 -20.85 39.22
N ALA A 10 -5.57 -20.41 37.99
CA ALA A 10 -4.90 -19.43 37.17
C ALA A 10 -4.66 -18.06 37.85
N THR A 11 -3.48 -17.48 37.57
CA THR A 11 -3.32 -16.06 37.23
C THR A 11 -2.11 -15.91 36.30
N ALA A 12 -2.36 -15.49 35.05
CA ALA A 12 -1.33 -15.02 34.15
C ALA A 12 -0.92 -13.60 34.59
N ALA A 13 0.23 -13.48 35.23
CA ALA A 13 0.91 -12.21 35.49
C ALA A 13 2.40 -12.45 35.36
N CYS A 14 2.91 -12.45 34.13
CA CYS A 14 4.35 -12.37 33.89
C CYS A 14 4.75 -10.89 33.94
N SER A 15 5.44 -10.51 35.01
CA SER A 15 6.32 -9.34 35.09
C SER A 15 7.71 -9.83 35.52
N ASN A 16 8.74 -9.08 35.14
CA ASN A 16 10.19 -9.22 35.42
C ASN A 16 10.96 -10.26 34.57
N GLU A 17 12.18 -10.03 34.10
CA GLU A 17 13.22 -9.00 34.35
C GLU A 17 14.33 -9.20 33.27
N ALA A 18 14.93 -8.15 32.72
CA ALA A 18 16.21 -8.26 32.00
C ALA A 18 17.01 -6.94 32.10
N GLU A 19 18.16 -7.03 32.77
CA GLU A 19 19.19 -6.01 33.01
C GLU A 19 20.16 -5.86 31.78
N PRO A 20 21.17 -4.95 31.73
CA PRO A 20 21.14 -3.70 30.95
C PRO A 20 22.24 -3.61 29.83
N PRO A 21 22.64 -2.41 29.35
CA PRO A 21 22.63 -2.01 27.94
C PRO A 21 23.84 -2.48 27.12
N GLN A 22 23.58 -2.94 25.89
CA GLN A 22 24.64 -3.24 24.93
C GLN A 22 24.99 -1.98 24.14
N VAL A 23 26.18 -1.47 24.41
CA VAL A 23 26.84 -0.39 23.66
C VAL A 23 27.12 -0.93 22.26
N VAL A 24 26.28 -0.59 21.28
CA VAL A 24 26.61 -0.76 19.86
C VAL A 24 26.91 0.59 19.26
N ALA A 25 28.11 0.67 18.71
CA ALA A 25 28.69 1.84 18.10
C ALA A 25 27.69 2.54 17.16
N ALA A 26 27.63 3.86 17.29
CA ALA A 26 27.09 4.75 16.28
C ALA A 26 27.94 4.62 15.00
N SER A 27 27.67 3.58 14.22
CA SER A 27 28.12 3.48 12.84
C SER A 27 27.29 4.46 12.04
N GLY A 28 27.89 5.62 11.83
CA GLY A 28 27.28 6.77 11.18
C GLY A 28 26.57 6.40 9.88
N SER A 29 25.39 6.99 9.76
CA SER A 29 24.61 7.19 8.55
C SER A 29 25.49 7.65 7.38
N ALA A 30 26.00 6.71 6.59
CA ALA A 30 26.71 6.99 5.34
C ALA A 30 26.35 6.03 4.20
N ALA A 31 25.28 5.23 4.35
CA ALA A 31 24.76 4.35 3.30
C ALA A 31 23.41 4.80 2.71
N ALA A 32 22.79 5.86 3.27
CA ALA A 32 21.42 6.26 2.90
C ALA A 32 21.34 7.02 1.56
N GLN A 33 22.43 7.60 1.06
CA GLN A 33 22.38 8.47 -0.11
C GLN A 33 22.56 7.76 -1.46
N ALA A 34 23.18 6.58 -1.51
CA ALA A 34 23.41 5.85 -2.77
C ALA A 34 22.31 4.84 -3.12
N GLY A 35 21.52 4.40 -2.14
CA GLY A 35 20.41 3.46 -2.33
C GLY A 35 19.05 4.11 -2.58
N GLY A 36 18.91 5.42 -2.38
CA GLY A 36 17.60 6.09 -2.42
C GLY A 36 16.93 6.11 -3.80
N SER A 37 17.73 6.25 -4.87
CA SER A 37 17.19 6.26 -6.24
C SER A 37 16.85 4.86 -6.73
N SER A 38 17.74 3.89 -6.51
CA SER A 38 17.53 2.49 -6.90
C SER A 38 16.40 1.81 -6.12
N VAL A 39 16.24 2.13 -4.82
CA VAL A 39 15.10 1.66 -4.03
C VAL A 39 13.79 2.29 -4.54
N ARG A 40 13.79 3.57 -4.91
CA ARG A 40 12.60 4.24 -5.45
C ARG A 40 12.19 3.69 -6.82
N GLU A 41 13.16 3.37 -7.68
CA GLU A 41 12.94 2.71 -8.96
C GLU A 41 12.39 1.29 -8.76
N ALA A 42 12.99 0.50 -7.87
CA ALA A 42 12.50 -0.83 -7.54
C ALA A 42 11.07 -0.82 -6.96
N ILE A 43 10.73 0.17 -6.12
CA ILE A 43 9.35 0.35 -5.62
C ILE A 43 8.39 0.65 -6.77
N GLN A 44 8.80 1.47 -7.74
CA GLN A 44 7.96 1.79 -8.90
C GLN A 44 7.74 0.57 -9.80
N ASP A 45 8.77 -0.24 -10.03
CA ASP A 45 8.66 -1.46 -10.83
C ASP A 45 7.67 -2.45 -10.22
N GLN A 46 7.51 -2.42 -8.90
CA GLN A 46 6.53 -3.24 -8.17
C GLN A 46 5.15 -2.59 -8.06
N MET A 47 5.01 -1.30 -8.35
CA MET A 47 3.77 -0.55 -8.15
C MET A 47 2.68 -0.93 -9.15
N LEU A 48 2.97 -0.94 -10.46
CA LEU A 48 1.96 -1.29 -11.47
C LEU A 48 1.43 -2.72 -11.27
N PRO A 49 2.28 -3.74 -11.03
CA PRO A 49 1.81 -5.08 -10.68
C PRO A 49 0.98 -5.13 -9.39
N ALA A 50 1.30 -4.29 -8.40
CA ALA A 50 0.52 -4.20 -7.17
C ALA A 50 -0.88 -3.61 -7.41
N ILE A 51 -1.02 -2.63 -8.30
CA ILE A 51 -2.31 -2.08 -8.72
C ILE A 51 -3.12 -3.17 -9.44
N GLU A 52 -2.53 -3.89 -10.39
CA GLU A 52 -3.21 -5.01 -11.09
C GLU A 52 -3.68 -6.08 -10.11
N LYS A 53 -2.84 -6.46 -9.15
CA LYS A 53 -3.19 -7.42 -8.11
C LYS A 53 -4.33 -6.93 -7.22
N THR A 54 -4.30 -5.67 -6.82
CA THR A 54 -5.37 -5.03 -6.00
C THR A 54 -6.72 -5.10 -6.71
N TYR A 55 -6.72 -4.90 -8.03
CA TYR A 55 -7.94 -4.85 -8.84
C TYR A 55 -8.15 -6.09 -9.71
N ALA A 56 -7.54 -7.22 -9.36
CA ALA A 56 -7.58 -8.46 -10.15
C ALA A 56 -9.01 -9.00 -10.35
N SER A 57 -9.88 -8.84 -9.35
CA SER A 57 -11.30 -9.23 -9.43
C SER A 57 -12.08 -8.45 -10.49
N ARG A 58 -11.58 -7.26 -10.87
CA ARG A 58 -12.13 -6.39 -11.91
C ARG A 58 -11.32 -6.51 -13.21
N LYS A 59 -10.52 -7.57 -13.38
CA LYS A 59 -9.67 -7.82 -14.55
C LYS A 59 -8.78 -6.62 -14.91
N ALA A 60 -8.22 -5.97 -13.89
CA ALA A 60 -7.44 -4.77 -14.11
C ALA A 60 -6.17 -5.03 -14.92
N GLN A 61 -5.84 -4.08 -15.78
CA GLN A 61 -4.62 -4.02 -16.58
C GLN A 61 -4.05 -2.61 -16.44
N VAL A 62 -2.77 -2.51 -16.14
CA VAL A 62 -2.13 -1.22 -15.87
C VAL A 62 -1.03 -0.96 -16.88
N SER A 63 -0.98 0.26 -17.40
CA SER A 63 0.10 0.71 -18.27
C SER A 63 0.52 2.14 -17.92
N LEU A 64 1.78 2.47 -18.21
CA LEU A 64 2.31 3.82 -18.03
C LEU A 64 2.56 4.42 -19.42
N GLN A 65 1.92 5.55 -19.71
CA GLN A 65 2.10 6.31 -20.94
C GLN A 65 2.59 7.72 -20.59
N GLY A 66 3.88 7.97 -20.79
CA GLY A 66 4.51 9.19 -20.29
C GLY A 66 4.41 9.29 -18.76
N SER A 67 3.75 10.34 -18.27
CA SER A 67 3.47 10.54 -16.83
C SER A 67 2.08 10.08 -16.40
N VAL A 68 1.31 9.43 -17.28
CA VAL A 68 -0.07 9.01 -17.00
C VAL A 68 -0.13 7.51 -16.77
N VAL A 69 -0.63 7.10 -15.61
CA VAL A 69 -0.93 5.71 -15.28
C VAL A 69 -2.35 5.40 -15.74
N HIS A 70 -2.46 4.56 -16.77
CA HIS A 70 -3.73 4.08 -17.29
C HIS A 70 -4.10 2.77 -16.59
N VAL A 71 -5.25 2.76 -15.92
CA VAL A 71 -5.78 1.57 -15.24
C VAL A 71 -7.08 1.18 -15.91
N ARG A 72 -7.02 0.18 -16.79
CA ARG A 72 -8.20 -0.43 -17.40
C ARG A 72 -8.77 -1.49 -16.48
N MET A 73 -10.08 -1.45 -16.23
CA MET A 73 -10.75 -2.47 -15.41
C MET A 73 -12.25 -2.54 -15.70
N ASP A 74 -12.86 -3.67 -15.37
CA ASP A 74 -14.32 -3.84 -15.39
C ASP A 74 -14.99 -2.85 -14.42
N GLY A 75 -16.14 -2.32 -14.81
CA GLY A 75 -16.88 -1.33 -14.02
C GLY A 75 -17.82 -0.49 -14.88
N ASP A 76 -18.36 0.55 -14.26
CA ASP A 76 -19.28 1.49 -14.89
C ASP A 76 -18.82 2.92 -14.57
N ALA A 77 -18.38 3.66 -15.59
CA ALA A 77 -17.95 5.06 -15.48
C ALA A 77 -19.10 6.03 -15.16
N SER A 78 -20.35 5.63 -15.41
CA SER A 78 -21.55 6.45 -15.26
C SER A 78 -22.21 6.29 -13.89
N ALA A 79 -21.73 5.34 -13.08
CA ALA A 79 -22.28 5.11 -11.75
C ALA A 79 -22.07 6.35 -10.84
N PRO A 80 -22.99 6.64 -9.92
CA PRO A 80 -22.77 7.66 -8.90
C PRO A 80 -21.48 7.38 -8.12
N ASN A 81 -20.57 8.36 -8.06
CA ASN A 81 -19.24 8.23 -7.45
C ASN A 81 -18.29 7.23 -8.13
N ALA A 82 -18.53 6.89 -9.40
CA ALA A 82 -17.64 6.05 -10.18
C ALA A 82 -16.20 6.57 -10.09
N GLY A 83 -15.27 5.65 -9.82
CA GLY A 83 -13.85 5.97 -9.77
C GLY A 83 -13.40 6.83 -8.59
N TRP A 84 -14.27 7.32 -7.69
CA TRP A 84 -13.83 8.18 -6.58
C TRP A 84 -12.81 7.51 -5.66
N THR A 85 -13.22 6.36 -5.09
CA THR A 85 -12.36 5.58 -4.19
C THR A 85 -11.13 5.06 -4.93
N ASP A 86 -11.30 4.64 -6.18
CA ASP A 86 -10.23 4.07 -6.99
C ASP A 86 -9.18 5.14 -7.35
N CYS A 87 -9.62 6.31 -7.81
CA CYS A 87 -8.77 7.45 -8.07
C CYS A 87 -8.02 7.88 -6.82
N ARG A 88 -8.67 7.90 -5.64
CA ARG A 88 -7.99 8.21 -4.38
C ARG A 88 -6.93 7.18 -4.04
N ALA A 89 -7.25 5.89 -4.13
CA ALA A 89 -6.30 4.82 -3.83
C ALA A 89 -5.08 4.87 -4.76
N ILE A 90 -5.32 4.94 -6.08
CA ILE A 90 -4.24 4.96 -7.08
C ILE A 90 -3.39 6.23 -6.97
N SER A 91 -3.99 7.39 -6.73
CA SER A 91 -3.25 8.65 -6.59
C SER A 91 -2.31 8.70 -5.39
N GLN A 92 -2.53 7.84 -4.38
CA GLN A 92 -1.61 7.69 -3.24
C GLN A 92 -0.46 6.73 -3.53
N LEU A 93 -0.60 5.88 -4.55
CA LEU A 93 0.41 4.87 -4.91
C LEU A 93 1.37 5.38 -5.97
N ILE A 94 0.85 6.14 -6.95
CA ILE A 94 1.64 6.70 -8.05
C ILE A 94 2.58 7.82 -7.58
N ARG A 95 3.56 8.17 -8.42
CA ARG A 95 4.49 9.25 -8.11
C ARG A 95 3.79 10.62 -8.14
N LYS A 96 4.37 11.61 -7.44
CA LYS A 96 3.78 12.95 -7.34
C LYS A 96 3.68 13.66 -8.70
N GLU A 97 4.59 13.36 -9.61
CA GLU A 97 4.63 13.85 -10.98
C GLU A 97 3.72 13.07 -11.94
N GLN A 98 3.13 11.95 -11.48
CA GLN A 98 2.24 11.12 -12.27
C GLN A 98 0.78 11.46 -12.02
N THR A 99 -0.04 11.26 -13.03
CA THR A 99 -1.50 11.29 -12.92
C THR A 99 -2.08 9.92 -13.26
N ALA A 100 -3.36 9.72 -12.98
CA ALA A 100 -4.05 8.48 -13.28
C ALA A 100 -5.33 8.70 -14.08
N VAL A 101 -5.61 7.77 -14.97
CA VAL A 101 -6.86 7.64 -15.71
C VAL A 101 -7.41 6.23 -15.49
N LEU A 102 -8.69 6.14 -15.13
CA LEU A 102 -9.40 4.87 -15.05
C LEU A 102 -10.15 4.65 -16.36
N GLU A 103 -9.94 3.50 -16.99
CA GLU A 103 -10.64 3.10 -18.22
C GLU A 103 -11.65 2.00 -17.88
N PHE A 104 -12.94 2.32 -18.00
CA PHE A 104 -14.04 1.36 -17.90
C PHE A 104 -14.57 1.02 -19.30
N PRO A 105 -15.30 -0.09 -19.48
CA PRO A 105 -15.87 -0.46 -20.77
C PRO A 105 -16.74 0.63 -21.42
N ASN A 106 -17.40 1.47 -20.61
CA ASN A 106 -18.35 2.48 -21.06
C ASN A 106 -17.86 3.93 -20.92
N GLY A 107 -16.60 4.15 -20.54
CA GLY A 107 -16.06 5.49 -20.41
C GLY A 107 -14.75 5.56 -19.62
N THR A 108 -14.19 6.77 -19.55
CA THR A 108 -12.93 7.03 -18.86
C THR A 108 -13.12 8.08 -17.77
N ILE A 109 -12.41 7.93 -16.66
CA ILE A 109 -12.39 8.90 -15.57
C ILE A 109 -10.97 9.42 -15.39
N ASP A 110 -10.78 10.72 -15.62
CA ASP A 110 -9.55 11.45 -15.31
C ASP A 110 -9.56 11.80 -13.81
N CYS A 111 -8.63 11.23 -13.05
CA CYS A 111 -8.61 11.37 -11.59
C CYS A 111 -8.35 12.81 -11.12
N PRO A 112 -7.39 13.57 -11.69
CA PRO A 112 -7.24 15.00 -11.41
C PRO A 112 -8.52 15.82 -11.67
N ALA A 113 -9.18 15.61 -12.81
CA ALA A 113 -10.42 16.32 -13.15
C ALA A 113 -11.55 15.96 -12.20
N LEU A 114 -11.66 14.68 -11.81
CA LEU A 114 -12.64 14.22 -10.82
C LEU A 114 -12.46 14.95 -9.49
N PHE A 115 -11.23 15.01 -8.96
CA PHE A 115 -10.96 15.70 -7.68
C PHE A 115 -11.31 17.19 -7.75
N LYS A 116 -10.94 17.87 -8.83
CA LYS A 116 -11.25 19.28 -9.05
C LYS A 116 -12.76 19.55 -9.11
N ALA A 117 -13.55 18.63 -9.64
CA ALA A 117 -15.00 18.78 -9.75
C ALA A 117 -15.74 18.64 -8.40
N MET A 118 -15.05 18.21 -7.34
CA MET A 118 -15.63 18.00 -6.00
C MET A 118 -15.18 19.04 -4.96
N GLU A 119 -14.32 19.97 -5.37
CA GLU A 119 -13.97 21.17 -4.60
C GLU A 119 -15.09 22.21 -4.69
#